data_AF-A0A9P5EQ32-F1
#
_entry.id   AF-A0A9P5EQ32-F1
#
_cell.length_a   1.000
_cell.length_b   1.000
_cell.length_c   1.000
_cell.angle_alpha   90.00
_cell.angle_beta   90.00
_cell.angle_gamma   90.00
#
_symmetry.space_group_name_H-M   'P 1'
#
loop_
_entity.id
_entity.type
_entity.pdbx_description
1 polymer ?
#
loop_
_entity_poly.entity_id
_entity_poly.type
_entity_poly.pdbx_seq_one_letter_code
_entity_poly.pdbx_strand_id
1 'polypeptide(L)'
;MSADACSPRMLATRRSLSVAERTSYLKAVKCMLRKPALTSKVDLPGVQNRFEDFMGDHIRQTNDTHFVGLFYPRHRLLVWAYEQEIRACGFRGAQPYWDWSLDSGSAEDFFNSPVFDTKTGFGGNGEFLPFNTSGLSPLLPITDGKVPSAIADRSGGGCVHDGPFANMTIHMGPGPSTAYKAQCVRRDFVPSNFMASASVEAVSTGMDYADFGSFTRQTELTVHGAGHVGVGGLYGVLTDAWASPGDPLFYLHHANMDRLWWSWQSKNLSTRLREISGPIVANDWLNEKGRNVTLDDIVFVGTTVNVTMPIRDVMDIRKSLGYVYDKLY
;
A
#
# COMPACT_ATOMS: atom_id res chain seq x y z
N MET A 1 35.65 -13.06 -10.84
CA MET A 1 35.23 -13.83 -9.65
C MET A 1 33.71 -13.85 -9.65
N SER A 2 33.15 -15.03 -9.36
CA SER A 2 31.76 -15.48 -9.53
C SER A 2 30.66 -14.41 -9.36
N ALA A 3 29.87 -14.20 -10.41
CA ALA A 3 28.51 -13.70 -10.26
C ALA A 3 27.64 -14.91 -9.88
N ASP A 4 27.43 -15.13 -8.58
CA ASP A 4 26.29 -15.93 -8.14
C ASP A 4 25.04 -15.20 -8.64
N ALA A 5 24.48 -15.69 -9.74
CA ALA A 5 23.18 -15.27 -10.22
C ALA A 5 22.15 -15.75 -9.19
N CYS A 6 21.96 -14.95 -8.13
CA CYS A 6 20.92 -15.17 -7.14
C CYS A 6 19.59 -15.22 -7.92
N SER A 7 18.91 -16.38 -7.90
CA SER A 7 17.63 -16.53 -8.58
C SER A 7 16.67 -15.44 -8.10
N PRO A 8 15.84 -14.84 -8.99
CA PRO A 8 14.95 -13.77 -8.59
C PRO A 8 14.02 -14.25 -7.47
N ARG A 9 13.76 -13.37 -6.52
CA ARG A 9 12.83 -13.65 -5.42
C ARG A 9 11.42 -13.81 -5.98
N MET A 10 10.70 -14.84 -5.54
CA MET A 10 9.33 -15.09 -5.99
C MET A 10 8.34 -14.58 -4.95
N LEU A 11 7.62 -13.52 -5.29
CA LEU A 11 6.52 -12.98 -4.49
C LEU A 11 5.29 -13.83 -4.74
N ALA A 12 4.67 -14.30 -3.66
CA ALA A 12 3.53 -15.19 -3.72
C ALA A 12 2.32 -14.59 -3.00
N THR A 13 1.12 -15.03 -3.39
CA THR A 13 -0.11 -14.61 -2.71
C THR A 13 -0.05 -14.98 -1.23
N ARG A 14 -0.53 -14.09 -0.36
CA ARG A 14 -0.63 -14.31 1.08
C ARG A 14 -1.26 -15.67 1.42
N ARG A 15 -2.28 -16.05 0.63
CA ARG A 15 -3.07 -17.26 0.78
C ARG A 15 -2.27 -18.54 0.50
N SER A 16 -1.25 -18.51 -0.36
CA SER A 16 -0.45 -19.70 -0.69
C SER A 16 0.69 -19.97 0.30
N LEU A 17 1.10 -18.97 1.09
CA LEU A 17 2.15 -19.13 2.09
C LEU A 17 1.75 -20.14 3.18
N SER A 18 2.70 -20.98 3.57
CA SER A 18 2.58 -21.88 4.72
C SER A 18 2.45 -21.10 6.02
N VAL A 19 1.85 -21.71 7.05
CA VAL A 19 1.71 -21.11 8.39
C VAL A 19 3.05 -20.61 8.93
N ALA A 20 4.14 -21.36 8.72
CA ALA A 20 5.47 -20.96 9.17
C ALA A 20 5.95 -19.67 8.49
N GLU A 21 5.77 -19.55 7.17
CA GLU A 21 6.09 -18.33 6.42
C GLU A 21 5.21 -17.16 6.85
N ARG A 22 3.91 -17.42 7.06
CA ARG A 22 2.96 -16.42 7.59
C ARG A 22 3.43 -15.86 8.92
N THR A 23 3.77 -16.73 9.86
CA THR A 23 4.27 -16.34 11.18
C THR A 23 5.63 -15.65 11.08
N SER A 24 6.53 -16.10 10.19
CA SER A 24 7.84 -15.47 9.98
C SER A 24 7.70 -14.03 9.48
N TYR A 25 6.82 -13.78 8.51
CA TYR A 25 6.53 -12.43 8.04
C TYR A 25 6.03 -11.52 9.17
N LEU A 26 5.02 -11.96 9.93
CA LEU A 26 4.47 -11.20 11.06
C LEU A 26 5.53 -10.89 12.13
N LYS A 27 6.43 -11.83 12.41
CA LYS A 27 7.57 -11.61 13.33
C LYS A 27 8.50 -10.52 12.81
N ALA A 28 8.76 -10.48 11.51
CA ALA A 28 9.62 -9.46 10.91
C ALA A 28 8.99 -8.06 10.95
N VAL A 29 7.69 -7.95 10.67
CA VAL A 29 6.97 -6.66 10.84
C VAL A 29 7.03 -6.18 12.29
N LYS A 30 6.79 -7.07 13.26
CA LYS A 30 6.93 -6.76 14.70
C LYS A 30 8.36 -6.40 15.10
N CYS A 31 9.37 -6.90 14.39
CA CYS A 31 10.75 -6.48 14.61
C CYS A 31 10.95 -5.02 14.20
N MET A 32 10.40 -4.57 13.07
CA MET A 32 10.47 -3.16 12.67
C MET A 32 9.79 -2.23 13.68
N LEU A 33 8.65 -2.65 14.26
CA LEU A 33 7.94 -1.90 15.30
C LEU A 33 8.75 -1.75 16.60
N ARG A 34 9.73 -2.63 16.85
CA ARG A 34 10.59 -2.58 18.05
C ARG A 34 11.92 -1.89 17.81
N LYS A 35 12.42 -1.90 16.57
CA LYS A 35 13.65 -1.20 16.23
C LYS A 35 13.42 0.32 16.30
N PRO A 36 14.41 1.10 16.79
CA PRO A 36 14.31 2.56 16.79
C PRO A 36 14.11 3.10 15.37
N ALA A 37 13.56 4.30 15.20
CA ALA A 37 13.53 4.99 13.91
C ALA A 37 14.96 5.33 13.41
N LEU A 38 15.16 5.38 12.09
CA LEU A 38 16.39 5.92 11.47
C LEU A 38 16.28 7.42 11.28
N THR A 39 15.07 7.90 11.00
CA THR A 39 14.85 9.31 10.74
C THR A 39 15.06 10.14 12.00
N SER A 40 15.68 11.31 11.85
CA SER A 40 15.76 12.29 12.92
C SER A 40 14.36 12.80 13.31
N LYS A 41 14.17 13.05 14.60
CA LYS A 41 12.98 13.75 15.13
C LYS A 41 12.86 15.19 14.63
N VAL A 42 13.93 15.76 14.08
CA VAL A 42 13.88 17.06 13.41
C VAL A 42 13.11 16.95 12.10
N ASP A 43 13.32 15.89 11.33
CA ASP A 43 12.68 15.68 10.03
C ASP A 43 11.28 15.07 10.16
N LEU A 44 11.11 14.15 11.13
CA LEU A 44 9.83 13.51 11.44
C LEU A 44 9.60 13.54 12.97
N PRO A 45 8.96 14.58 13.53
CA PRO A 45 8.80 14.74 14.98
C PRO A 45 8.10 13.57 15.69
N GLY A 46 7.14 12.93 15.02
CA GLY A 46 6.36 11.83 15.57
C GLY A 46 7.03 10.45 15.49
N VAL A 47 7.99 10.23 14.60
CA VAL A 47 8.47 8.88 14.20
C VAL A 47 9.05 8.07 15.36
N GLN A 48 8.51 6.90 15.71
CA GLN A 48 9.02 6.13 16.86
C GLN A 48 9.91 4.94 16.48
N ASN A 49 9.65 4.30 15.34
CA ASN A 49 10.23 3.01 15.01
C ASN A 49 10.48 2.87 13.50
N ARG A 50 11.18 1.80 13.09
CA ARG A 50 11.50 1.54 11.66
C ARG A 50 10.28 1.42 10.76
N PHE A 51 9.16 0.94 11.29
CA PHE A 51 7.92 0.83 10.53
C PHE A 51 7.34 2.23 10.24
N GLU A 52 7.39 3.12 11.23
CA GLU A 52 6.94 4.50 11.10
C GLU A 52 7.85 5.37 10.23
N ASP A 53 9.12 5.00 10.02
CA ASP A 53 9.97 5.67 9.04
C ASP A 53 9.32 5.63 7.63
N PHE A 54 8.81 4.46 7.21
CA PHE A 54 8.10 4.29 5.94
C PHE A 54 6.77 5.07 5.90
N MET A 55 6.05 5.10 7.03
CA MET A 55 4.83 5.90 7.16
C MET A 55 5.14 7.40 7.01
N GLY A 56 6.20 7.90 7.65
CA GLY A 56 6.59 9.31 7.57
C GLY A 56 7.14 9.70 6.20
N ASP A 57 7.91 8.83 5.55
CA ASP A 57 8.32 9.00 4.15
C ASP A 57 7.10 9.17 3.23
N HIS A 58 6.09 8.32 3.41
CA HIS A 58 4.85 8.41 2.66
C HIS A 58 4.09 9.71 2.92
N ILE A 59 3.89 10.08 4.18
CA ILE A 59 3.24 11.34 4.56
C ILE A 59 3.91 12.54 3.85
N ARG A 60 5.24 12.57 3.82
CA ARG A 60 5.99 13.67 3.20
C ARG A 60 5.85 13.75 1.68
N GLN A 61 5.65 12.61 1.03
CA GLN A 61 5.69 12.50 -0.43
C GLN A 61 4.29 12.37 -1.07
N THR A 62 3.22 12.19 -0.29
CA THR A 62 1.88 11.88 -0.82
C THR A 62 1.43 12.79 -1.97
N ASN A 63 1.64 14.11 -1.88
CA ASN A 63 1.20 15.06 -2.91
C ASN A 63 1.98 14.95 -4.22
N ASP A 64 3.19 14.40 -4.18
CA ASP A 64 4.08 14.23 -5.33
C ASP A 64 4.01 12.80 -5.90
N THR A 65 3.26 11.90 -5.26
CA THR A 65 3.21 10.47 -5.61
C THR A 65 1.82 9.92 -5.89
N HIS A 66 0.74 10.66 -5.65
CA HIS A 66 -0.63 10.23 -5.92
C HIS A 66 -1.29 11.09 -6.99
N PHE A 67 -2.10 10.46 -7.84
CA PHE A 67 -2.74 11.06 -9.01
C PHE A 67 -1.74 11.75 -9.95
N VAL A 68 -0.58 11.11 -10.11
CA VAL A 68 0.58 11.51 -10.94
C VAL A 68 1.13 10.31 -11.70
N GLY A 69 2.01 10.54 -12.67
CA GLY A 69 2.70 9.46 -13.39
C GLY A 69 3.72 8.67 -12.53
N LEU A 70 4.12 9.21 -11.37
CA LEU A 70 5.07 8.58 -10.45
C LEU A 70 4.44 7.53 -9.52
N PHE A 71 3.11 7.41 -9.48
CA PHE A 71 2.39 6.55 -8.53
C PHE A 71 2.93 5.11 -8.50
N TYR A 72 2.88 4.41 -9.63
CA TYR A 72 3.34 3.03 -9.71
C TYR A 72 4.86 2.87 -9.49
N PRO A 73 5.76 3.63 -10.15
CA PRO A 73 7.19 3.55 -9.90
C PRO A 73 7.56 3.76 -8.42
N ARG A 74 6.96 4.76 -7.77
CA ARG A 74 7.25 5.05 -6.37
C ARG A 74 6.76 3.95 -5.44
N HIS A 75 5.53 3.46 -5.61
CA HIS A 75 4.99 2.42 -4.73
C HIS A 75 5.69 1.08 -4.92
N ARG A 76 6.09 0.73 -6.15
CA ARG A 76 6.98 -0.41 -6.44
C ARG A 76 8.27 -0.31 -5.63
N LEU A 77 8.95 0.83 -5.68
CA LEU A 77 10.20 1.02 -4.96
C LEU A 77 10.00 1.04 -3.43
N LEU A 78 8.85 1.55 -2.95
CA LEU A 78 8.49 1.58 -1.53
C LEU A 78 8.33 0.16 -0.98
N VAL A 79 7.57 -0.68 -1.67
CA VAL A 79 7.35 -2.08 -1.30
C VAL A 79 8.67 -2.87 -1.35
N TRP A 80 9.50 -2.62 -2.36
CA TRP A 80 10.83 -3.22 -2.44
C TRP A 80 11.73 -2.79 -1.27
N ALA A 81 11.73 -1.52 -0.89
CA ALA A 81 12.51 -1.01 0.24
C ALA A 81 12.01 -1.60 1.58
N TYR A 82 10.70 -1.69 1.75
CA TYR A 82 10.08 -2.37 2.90
C TYR A 82 10.51 -3.84 2.99
N GLU A 83 10.55 -4.55 1.86
CA GLU A 83 11.03 -5.93 1.80
C GLU A 83 12.47 -6.04 2.34
N GLN A 84 13.35 -5.09 2.01
CA GLN A 84 14.73 -5.13 2.50
C GLN A 84 14.79 -5.04 4.04
N GLU A 85 13.94 -4.21 4.67
CA GLU A 85 13.93 -4.07 6.13
C GLU A 85 13.31 -5.29 6.84
N ILE A 86 12.22 -5.88 6.31
CA ILE A 86 11.68 -7.13 6.91
C ILE A 86 12.68 -8.29 6.76
N ARG A 87 13.49 -8.31 5.70
CA ARG A 87 14.58 -9.30 5.54
C ARG A 87 15.71 -9.05 6.53
N ALA A 88 16.08 -7.79 6.77
CA ALA A 88 16.99 -7.41 7.86
C ALA A 88 16.41 -7.74 9.26
N CYS A 89 15.10 -7.94 9.37
CA CYS A 89 14.41 -8.47 10.54
C CYS A 89 14.26 -10.01 10.54
N GLY A 90 14.98 -10.72 9.66
CA GLY A 90 15.09 -12.18 9.65
C GLY A 90 14.05 -12.91 8.78
N PHE A 91 13.21 -12.18 8.03
CA PHE A 91 12.34 -12.81 7.04
C PHE A 91 13.16 -13.34 5.86
N ARG A 92 12.96 -14.61 5.49
CA ARG A 92 13.69 -15.25 4.38
C ARG A 92 12.89 -15.35 3.08
N GLY A 93 11.57 -15.17 3.15
CA GLY A 93 10.70 -15.15 1.98
C GLY A 93 10.79 -13.83 1.21
N ALA A 94 9.89 -13.67 0.23
CA ALA A 94 9.68 -12.41 -0.49
C ALA A 94 8.38 -11.74 -0.02
N GLN A 95 8.22 -10.45 -0.28
CA GLN A 95 7.04 -9.69 0.12
C GLN A 95 5.75 -10.36 -0.39
N PRO A 96 4.83 -10.81 0.47
CA PRO A 96 3.56 -11.36 0.03
C PRO A 96 2.65 -10.26 -0.50
N TYR A 97 1.77 -10.62 -1.43
CA TYR A 97 0.73 -9.74 -1.94
C TYR A 97 -0.67 -10.23 -1.51
N TRP A 98 -1.63 -9.31 -1.41
CA TRP A 98 -3.03 -9.65 -1.19
C TRP A 98 -3.78 -9.67 -2.51
N ASP A 99 -4.14 -10.87 -2.99
CA ASP A 99 -4.93 -11.03 -4.22
C ASP A 99 -6.41 -10.74 -3.95
N TRP A 100 -6.84 -9.51 -4.22
CA TRP A 100 -8.18 -9.06 -3.86
C TRP A 100 -9.30 -9.83 -4.58
N SER A 101 -9.04 -10.27 -5.82
CA SER A 101 -10.05 -10.94 -6.64
C SER A 101 -10.48 -12.31 -6.08
N LEU A 102 -9.74 -12.85 -5.11
CA LEU A 102 -10.09 -14.07 -4.40
C LEU A 102 -11.01 -13.83 -3.20
N ASP A 103 -11.16 -12.57 -2.77
CA ASP A 103 -11.88 -12.16 -1.57
C ASP A 103 -13.03 -11.19 -1.90
N SER A 104 -13.26 -10.88 -3.19
CA SER A 104 -14.23 -9.87 -3.65
C SER A 104 -15.53 -10.47 -4.17
N GLY A 105 -15.71 -11.79 -4.12
CA GLY A 105 -16.88 -12.49 -4.67
C GLY A 105 -18.16 -12.26 -3.86
N SER A 106 -18.01 -12.07 -2.55
CA SER A 106 -19.11 -11.80 -1.61
C SER A 106 -18.58 -11.13 -0.35
N ALA A 107 -19.49 -10.59 0.48
CA ALA A 107 -19.12 -10.07 1.78
C ALA A 107 -18.52 -11.16 2.68
N GLU A 108 -19.01 -12.40 2.56
CA GLU A 108 -18.48 -13.56 3.28
C GLU A 108 -17.03 -13.85 2.87
N ASP A 109 -16.71 -13.83 1.57
CA ASP A 109 -15.34 -14.01 1.08
C ASP A 109 -14.39 -12.94 1.64
N PHE A 110 -14.85 -11.70 1.71
CA PHE A 110 -14.10 -10.60 2.32
C PHE A 110 -13.80 -10.86 3.79
N PHE A 111 -14.83 -11.15 4.61
CA PHE A 111 -14.64 -11.40 6.05
C PHE A 111 -13.82 -12.68 6.32
N ASN A 112 -13.92 -13.68 5.46
CA ASN A 112 -13.18 -14.94 5.55
C ASN A 112 -11.77 -14.86 4.93
N SER A 113 -11.34 -13.69 4.43
CA SER A 113 -10.01 -13.55 3.87
C SER A 113 -8.93 -13.93 4.89
N PRO A 114 -7.93 -14.75 4.52
CA PRO A 114 -6.85 -15.14 5.43
C PRO A 114 -5.97 -13.97 5.85
N VAL A 115 -6.09 -12.80 5.21
CA VAL A 115 -5.42 -11.58 5.67
C VAL A 115 -5.96 -11.12 7.03
N PHE A 116 -7.22 -11.42 7.36
CA PHE A 116 -7.87 -11.02 8.61
C PHE A 116 -7.80 -12.09 9.72
N ASP A 117 -7.18 -13.25 9.45
CA ASP A 117 -7.02 -14.31 10.45
C ASP A 117 -6.32 -13.80 11.73
N THR A 118 -6.87 -14.15 12.90
CA THR A 118 -6.43 -13.60 14.19
C THR A 118 -5.19 -14.27 14.77
N LYS A 119 -4.65 -15.31 14.12
CA LYS A 119 -3.44 -16.01 14.58
C LYS A 119 -2.26 -15.79 13.62
N THR A 120 -2.55 -15.91 12.34
CA THR A 120 -1.59 -15.91 11.23
C THR A 120 -1.88 -14.82 10.21
N GLY A 121 -2.93 -14.03 10.36
CA GLY A 121 -3.21 -12.83 9.57
C GLY A 121 -2.82 -11.54 10.31
N PHE A 122 -3.53 -10.46 10.01
CA PHE A 122 -3.27 -9.10 10.51
C PHE A 122 -4.34 -8.62 11.50
N GLY A 123 -5.17 -9.53 12.02
CA GLY A 123 -6.36 -9.19 12.80
C GLY A 123 -7.52 -8.73 11.92
N GLY A 124 -8.70 -8.68 12.50
CA GLY A 124 -9.94 -8.29 11.88
C GLY A 124 -10.20 -6.79 11.95
N ASN A 125 -11.45 -6.44 12.24
CA ASN A 125 -11.97 -5.09 12.20
C ASN A 125 -11.70 -4.29 13.48
N GLY A 126 -11.94 -2.99 13.43
CA GLY A 126 -12.06 -2.16 14.62
C GLY A 126 -13.44 -2.28 15.29
N GLU A 127 -13.55 -1.87 16.56
CA GLU A 127 -14.87 -1.74 17.18
C GLU A 127 -15.77 -0.76 16.41
N PHE A 128 -17.08 -1.01 16.37
CA PHE A 128 -17.99 -0.14 15.64
C PHE A 128 -18.10 1.24 16.30
N LEU A 129 -17.74 2.30 15.56
CA LEU A 129 -17.97 3.69 15.97
C LEU A 129 -19.14 4.24 15.16
N PRO A 130 -20.22 4.77 15.75
CA PRO A 130 -21.33 5.35 14.98
C PRO A 130 -20.89 6.63 14.24
N PHE A 131 -21.49 6.89 13.07
CA PHE A 131 -21.24 8.13 12.33
C PHE A 131 -21.89 9.30 13.09
N ASN A 132 -21.09 10.28 13.50
CA ASN A 132 -21.59 11.48 14.14
C ASN A 132 -21.38 12.69 13.22
N THR A 133 -22.49 13.29 12.78
CA THR A 133 -22.52 14.52 11.97
C THR A 133 -22.32 15.79 12.80
N SER A 134 -22.38 15.69 14.14
CA SER A 134 -22.24 16.81 15.08
C SER A 134 -20.76 17.09 15.34
N GLY A 135 -20.12 17.77 14.39
CA GLY A 135 -18.68 18.08 14.44
C GLY A 135 -17.85 16.95 13.83
N LEU A 136 -16.91 17.31 12.94
CA LEU A 136 -15.98 16.33 12.38
C LEU A 136 -15.20 15.70 13.51
N SER A 137 -15.34 14.37 13.66
CA SER A 137 -14.54 13.64 14.64
C SER A 137 -13.05 13.93 14.36
N PRO A 138 -12.24 14.29 15.37
CA PRO A 138 -10.80 14.49 15.20
C PRO A 138 -10.05 13.20 14.83
N LEU A 139 -10.79 12.10 14.73
CA LEU A 139 -10.34 10.78 14.28
C LEU A 139 -10.65 10.52 12.81
N LEU A 140 -11.40 11.40 12.12
CA LEU A 140 -11.58 11.25 10.68
C LEU A 140 -10.22 11.46 10.00
N PRO A 141 -9.72 10.48 9.23
CA PRO A 141 -8.64 10.73 8.30
C PRO A 141 -9.11 11.85 7.37
N ILE A 142 -8.27 12.85 7.15
CA ILE A 142 -8.62 13.99 6.31
C ILE A 142 -8.67 13.48 4.87
N THR A 143 -9.84 13.04 4.42
CA THR A 143 -10.10 12.71 3.01
C THR A 143 -10.45 14.02 2.29
N ASP A 144 -9.44 14.70 1.73
CA ASP A 144 -9.58 15.83 0.79
C ASP A 144 -10.75 16.81 1.06
N GLY A 145 -10.90 17.24 2.32
CA GLY A 145 -11.88 18.26 2.74
C GLY A 145 -13.36 17.91 2.58
N LYS A 146 -13.73 16.72 2.10
CA LYS A 146 -15.12 16.27 1.98
C LYS A 146 -15.41 15.34 3.14
N VAL A 147 -16.31 15.76 4.02
CA VAL A 147 -16.93 14.87 5.02
C VAL A 147 -17.56 13.71 4.24
N PRO A 148 -17.10 12.47 4.38
CA PRO A 148 -17.71 11.39 3.63
C PRO A 148 -19.17 11.29 4.07
N SER A 149 -20.07 11.25 3.09
CA SER A 149 -21.43 10.78 3.31
C SER A 149 -21.37 9.41 3.99
N ALA A 150 -22.28 9.13 4.92
CA ALA A 150 -22.32 7.86 5.63
C ALA A 150 -22.18 6.68 4.65
N ILE A 151 -21.17 5.83 4.87
CA ILE A 151 -20.93 4.62 4.08
C ILE A 151 -21.82 3.50 4.66
N ALA A 152 -22.69 2.94 3.83
CA ALA A 152 -23.89 2.21 4.27
C ALA A 152 -23.64 0.90 5.01
N ASP A 153 -22.61 0.12 4.67
CA ASP A 153 -22.32 -1.21 5.22
C ASP A 153 -21.03 -1.26 6.05
N ARG A 154 -20.61 -0.09 6.52
CA ARG A 154 -19.49 0.07 7.43
C ARG A 154 -19.73 -0.69 8.75
N SER A 155 -18.72 -1.42 9.20
CA SER A 155 -18.87 -2.32 10.35
C SER A 155 -17.84 -2.12 11.48
N GLY A 156 -17.01 -1.07 11.42
CA GLY A 156 -15.98 -0.82 12.44
C GLY A 156 -15.79 0.67 12.77
N GLY A 157 -14.53 1.07 12.85
CA GLY A 157 -14.10 2.46 13.01
C GLY A 157 -13.17 2.68 14.19
N GLY A 158 -13.18 1.77 15.16
CA GLY A 158 -12.36 1.79 16.36
C GLY A 158 -11.01 1.12 16.16
N CYS A 159 -10.30 0.94 17.28
CA CYS A 159 -9.00 0.26 17.28
C CYS A 159 -9.14 -1.22 16.89
N VAL A 160 -8.17 -1.75 16.16
CA VAL A 160 -8.02 -3.19 15.96
C VAL A 160 -7.71 -3.83 17.32
N HIS A 161 -8.54 -4.78 17.74
CA HIS A 161 -8.53 -5.35 19.09
C HIS A 161 -8.11 -6.83 19.14
N ASP A 162 -7.95 -7.48 17.99
CA ASP A 162 -7.55 -8.87 17.86
C ASP A 162 -6.32 -9.03 16.94
N GLY A 163 -5.85 -10.27 16.82
CA GLY A 163 -4.77 -10.57 15.90
C GLY A 163 -3.37 -10.18 16.38
N PRO A 164 -2.35 -10.45 15.56
CA PRO A 164 -0.97 -10.13 15.88
C PRO A 164 -0.69 -8.63 16.08
N PHE A 165 -1.53 -7.75 15.53
CA PHE A 165 -1.38 -6.29 15.61
C PHE A 165 -2.48 -5.62 16.46
N ALA A 166 -3.17 -6.38 17.31
CA ALA A 166 -4.09 -5.83 18.32
C ALA A 166 -3.42 -4.70 19.10
N ASN A 167 -4.11 -3.57 19.25
CA ASN A 167 -3.64 -2.38 19.97
C ASN A 167 -2.31 -1.80 19.46
N MET A 168 -1.93 -2.10 18.21
CA MET A 168 -0.78 -1.44 17.57
C MET A 168 -0.99 0.08 17.59
N THR A 169 0.05 0.81 18.00
CA THR A 169 0.04 2.27 18.11
C THR A 169 0.98 2.87 17.06
N ILE A 170 0.52 3.92 16.39
CA ILE A 170 1.29 4.77 15.47
C ILE A 170 1.31 6.21 16.01
N HIS A 171 2.30 7.02 15.60
CA HIS A 171 2.57 8.32 16.25
C HIS A 171 2.59 9.53 15.30
N MET A 172 2.14 9.34 14.06
CA MET A 172 1.97 10.38 13.05
C MET A 172 0.58 10.27 12.42
N GLY A 173 0.21 11.26 11.60
CA GLY A 173 -1.14 11.45 11.10
C GLY A 173 -2.11 11.95 12.19
N PRO A 174 -3.42 12.02 11.89
CA PRO A 174 -4.03 11.82 10.58
C PRO A 174 -3.60 12.88 9.56
N GLY A 175 -3.81 12.58 8.28
CA GLY A 175 -3.46 13.44 7.16
C GLY A 175 -1.96 13.73 7.09
N PRO A 176 -1.55 14.93 6.64
CA PRO A 176 -0.15 15.25 6.37
C PRO A 176 0.70 15.50 7.64
N SER A 177 0.15 15.31 8.84
CA SER A 177 0.84 15.64 10.09
C SER A 177 1.96 14.64 10.40
N THR A 178 3.19 15.13 10.52
CA THR A 178 4.34 14.39 11.06
C THR A 178 4.58 14.68 12.54
N ALA A 179 3.75 15.52 13.18
CA ALA A 179 3.85 15.82 14.60
C ALA A 179 3.48 14.58 15.45
N TYR A 180 4.07 14.50 16.65
CA TYR A 180 3.79 13.40 17.57
C TYR A 180 2.31 13.38 17.99
N LYS A 181 1.61 12.32 17.60
CA LYS A 181 0.25 12.01 18.04
C LYS A 181 0.06 10.50 18.12
N ALA A 182 0.17 9.95 19.33
CA ALA A 182 -0.08 8.54 19.57
C ALA A 182 -1.56 8.19 19.30
N GLN A 183 -1.78 7.14 18.51
CA GLN A 183 -3.10 6.62 18.21
C GLN A 183 -3.04 5.13 17.86
N CYS A 184 -4.08 4.38 18.19
CA CYS A 184 -4.20 3.01 17.74
C CYS A 184 -4.42 2.93 16.22
N VAL A 185 -4.00 1.83 15.60
CA VAL A 185 -4.42 1.47 14.24
C VAL A 185 -5.91 1.12 14.28
N ARG A 186 -6.68 1.79 13.42
CA ARG A 186 -8.13 1.63 13.27
C ARG A 186 -8.48 0.98 11.95
N ARG A 187 -9.55 0.19 11.94
CA ARG A 187 -10.16 -0.41 10.74
C ARG A 187 -11.66 -0.27 10.79
N ASP A 188 -12.25 -0.18 9.62
CA ASP A 188 -13.64 0.23 9.48
C ASP A 188 -14.25 -0.41 8.24
N PHE A 189 -14.30 -1.75 8.24
CA PHE A 189 -14.57 -2.51 7.02
C PHE A 189 -15.84 -2.07 6.28
N VAL A 190 -15.69 -1.96 4.96
CA VAL A 190 -16.72 -1.62 3.98
C VAL A 190 -16.70 -2.68 2.86
N PRO A 191 -17.30 -3.86 3.08
CA PRO A 191 -17.28 -4.96 2.11
C PRO A 191 -17.83 -4.56 0.73
N SER A 192 -18.88 -3.75 0.66
CA SER A 192 -19.49 -3.30 -0.60
C SER A 192 -18.49 -2.55 -1.49
N ASN A 193 -17.70 -1.66 -0.90
CA ASN A 193 -16.67 -0.91 -1.61
C ASN A 193 -15.53 -1.84 -2.07
N PHE A 194 -15.10 -2.75 -1.18
CA PHE A 194 -14.08 -3.73 -1.52
C PHE A 194 -14.52 -4.56 -2.73
N MET A 195 -15.70 -5.18 -2.67
CA MET A 195 -16.23 -6.01 -3.74
C MET A 195 -16.35 -5.24 -5.06
N ALA A 196 -16.88 -4.02 -5.03
CA ALA A 196 -17.03 -3.20 -6.23
C ALA A 196 -15.69 -2.81 -6.86
N SER A 197 -14.68 -2.54 -6.04
CA SER A 197 -13.39 -2.00 -6.48
C SER A 197 -12.37 -3.09 -6.81
N ALA A 198 -12.49 -4.29 -6.22
CA ALA A 198 -11.58 -5.42 -6.39
C ALA A 198 -12.15 -6.60 -7.17
N SER A 199 -13.34 -6.45 -7.77
CA SER A 199 -13.95 -7.52 -8.56
C SER A 199 -13.05 -7.98 -9.72
N VAL A 200 -13.29 -9.21 -10.20
CA VAL A 200 -12.59 -9.74 -11.38
C VAL A 200 -12.76 -8.80 -12.58
N GLU A 201 -13.94 -8.21 -12.73
CA GLU A 201 -14.25 -7.23 -13.78
C GLU A 201 -13.47 -5.92 -13.60
N ALA A 202 -13.35 -5.41 -12.36
CA ALA A 202 -12.56 -4.21 -12.07
C ALA A 202 -11.08 -4.43 -12.39
N VAL A 203 -10.53 -5.58 -12.01
CA VAL A 203 -9.16 -5.99 -12.34
C VAL A 203 -8.99 -6.13 -13.86
N SER A 204 -9.90 -6.84 -14.53
CA SER A 204 -9.86 -7.02 -15.99
C SER A 204 -9.92 -5.67 -16.72
N THR A 205 -10.79 -4.77 -16.28
CA THR A 205 -10.91 -3.42 -16.85
C THR A 205 -9.60 -2.65 -16.71
N GLY A 206 -8.97 -2.71 -15.54
CA GLY A 206 -7.63 -2.13 -15.32
C GLY A 206 -6.60 -2.70 -16.29
N MET A 207 -6.63 -4.02 -16.49
CA MET A 207 -5.69 -4.72 -17.36
C MET A 207 -5.88 -4.40 -18.86
N ASP A 208 -7.03 -3.87 -19.26
CA ASP A 208 -7.37 -3.60 -20.67
C ASP A 208 -7.11 -2.16 -21.11
N TYR A 209 -6.66 -1.28 -20.21
CA TYR A 209 -6.21 0.06 -20.61
C TYR A 209 -5.06 -0.04 -21.62
N ALA A 210 -5.20 0.72 -22.70
CA ALA A 210 -4.28 0.67 -23.83
C ALA A 210 -2.91 1.25 -23.47
N ASP A 211 -2.91 2.37 -22.75
CA ASP A 211 -1.73 3.15 -22.40
C ASP A 211 -1.48 3.28 -20.89
N PHE A 212 -0.23 3.57 -20.50
CA PHE A 212 0.14 3.70 -19.09
C PHE A 212 -0.61 4.84 -18.37
N GLY A 213 -0.87 5.98 -19.03
CA GLY A 213 -1.54 7.13 -18.43
C GLY A 213 -2.97 6.81 -17.99
N SER A 214 -3.72 6.20 -18.90
CA SER A 214 -5.06 5.66 -18.61
C SER A 214 -5.00 4.57 -17.54
N PHE A 215 -4.05 3.63 -17.65
CA PHE A 215 -3.86 2.57 -16.67
C PHE A 215 -3.63 3.14 -15.26
N THR A 216 -2.65 4.05 -15.09
CA THR A 216 -2.29 4.59 -13.78
C THR A 216 -3.41 5.39 -13.15
N ARG A 217 -4.05 6.27 -13.91
CA ARG A 217 -5.13 7.12 -13.40
C ARG A 217 -6.31 6.29 -12.93
N GLN A 218 -6.73 5.34 -13.76
CA GLN A 218 -7.98 4.64 -13.54
C GLN A 218 -7.84 3.54 -12.48
N THR A 219 -6.70 2.85 -12.43
CA THR A 219 -6.46 1.84 -11.39
C THR A 219 -6.20 2.45 -10.01
N GLU A 220 -5.67 3.67 -9.93
CA GLU A 220 -5.57 4.44 -8.69
C GLU A 220 -6.95 4.88 -8.14
N LEU A 221 -7.93 5.09 -9.03
CA LEU A 221 -9.32 5.40 -8.68
C LEU A 221 -10.17 4.16 -8.34
N THR A 222 -9.81 2.99 -8.84
CA THR A 222 -10.59 1.76 -8.71
C THR A 222 -9.95 0.77 -7.74
N VAL A 223 -9.14 -0.17 -8.23
CA VAL A 223 -8.58 -1.29 -7.48
C VAL A 223 -7.67 -0.86 -6.33
N HIS A 224 -7.01 0.30 -6.43
CA HIS A 224 -6.31 0.92 -5.31
C HIS A 224 -7.26 1.28 -4.17
N GLY A 225 -8.41 1.88 -4.50
CA GLY A 225 -9.47 2.19 -3.54
C GLY A 225 -10.01 0.95 -2.81
N ALA A 226 -9.92 -0.24 -3.39
CA ALA A 226 -10.44 -1.47 -2.78
C ALA A 226 -9.79 -1.76 -1.42
N GLY A 227 -8.46 -1.81 -1.37
CA GLY A 227 -7.75 -2.03 -0.12
C GLY A 227 -7.94 -0.86 0.83
N HIS A 228 -7.71 0.36 0.34
CA HIS A 228 -7.77 1.58 1.13
C HIS A 228 -9.15 1.80 1.79
N VAL A 229 -10.20 1.95 0.99
CA VAL A 229 -11.56 2.26 1.47
C VAL A 229 -12.28 1.01 1.98
N GLY A 230 -12.07 -0.16 1.37
CA GLY A 230 -12.71 -1.41 1.78
C GLY A 230 -12.32 -1.89 3.18
N VAL A 231 -11.09 -1.58 3.62
CA VAL A 231 -10.59 -1.92 4.97
C VAL A 231 -10.61 -0.71 5.91
N GLY A 232 -10.23 0.46 5.38
CA GLY A 232 -10.10 1.68 6.16
C GLY A 232 -11.41 2.42 6.37
N GLY A 233 -12.43 2.23 5.53
CA GLY A 233 -13.72 2.91 5.63
C GLY A 233 -13.61 4.39 5.94
N LEU A 234 -14.36 4.84 6.94
CA LEU A 234 -14.41 6.24 7.32
C LEU A 234 -13.34 6.63 8.34
N TYR A 235 -13.02 5.76 9.30
CA TYR A 235 -12.15 6.09 10.45
C TYR A 235 -10.79 5.38 10.44
N GLY A 236 -10.63 4.40 9.57
CA GLY A 236 -9.47 3.53 9.54
C GLY A 236 -8.24 4.18 8.93
N VAL A 237 -7.08 3.74 9.42
CA VAL A 237 -5.79 4.28 9.01
C VAL A 237 -5.54 4.04 7.53
N LEU A 238 -5.99 2.89 6.99
CA LEU A 238 -5.73 2.55 5.59
C LEU A 238 -6.45 3.50 4.61
N THR A 239 -7.53 4.20 4.97
CA THR A 239 -8.15 5.22 4.09
C THR A 239 -7.40 6.55 4.11
N ASP A 240 -6.51 6.79 5.08
CA ASP A 240 -5.74 8.02 5.17
C ASP A 240 -4.70 8.11 4.03
N ALA A 241 -4.95 8.97 3.03
CA ALA A 241 -4.08 9.10 1.86
C ALA A 241 -2.62 9.47 2.19
N TRP A 242 -2.35 10.01 3.37
CA TRP A 242 -1.01 10.30 3.85
C TRP A 242 -0.47 9.19 4.74
N ALA A 243 -1.27 8.80 5.75
CA ALA A 243 -0.84 7.94 6.84
C ALA A 243 -1.16 6.45 6.66
N SER A 244 -1.72 6.04 5.52
CA SER A 244 -2.13 4.66 5.24
C SER A 244 -1.07 3.57 5.44
N PRO A 245 0.25 3.79 5.24
CA PRO A 245 1.25 2.78 5.60
C PRO A 245 1.35 2.50 7.09
N GLY A 246 0.66 3.28 7.93
CA GLY A 246 0.47 3.01 9.35
C GLY A 246 -0.30 1.71 9.63
N ASP A 247 -1.11 1.20 8.70
CA ASP A 247 -1.68 -0.15 8.77
C ASP A 247 -0.77 -1.14 8.01
N PRO A 248 -0.28 -2.22 8.65
CA PRO A 248 0.57 -3.21 7.99
C PRO A 248 -0.03 -3.87 6.74
N LEU A 249 -1.36 -3.83 6.54
CA LEU A 249 -2.01 -4.33 5.32
C LEU A 249 -1.64 -3.51 4.06
N PHE A 250 -1.23 -2.25 4.22
CA PHE A 250 -0.78 -1.38 3.14
C PHE A 250 0.22 -2.07 2.21
N TYR A 251 1.22 -2.73 2.78
CA TYR A 251 2.32 -3.33 2.03
C TYR A 251 1.90 -4.58 1.24
N LEU A 252 0.84 -5.29 1.69
CA LEU A 252 0.29 -6.42 0.93
C LEU A 252 -0.62 -5.93 -0.20
N HIS A 253 -1.39 -4.87 0.07
CA HIS A 253 -2.20 -4.21 -0.95
C HIS A 253 -1.31 -3.63 -2.06
N HIS A 254 -0.29 -2.82 -1.72
CA HIS A 254 0.60 -2.23 -2.71
C HIS A 254 1.51 -3.25 -3.41
N ALA A 255 1.84 -4.38 -2.77
CA ALA A 255 2.49 -5.49 -3.47
C ALA A 255 1.59 -6.11 -4.56
N ASN A 256 0.26 -6.07 -4.41
CA ASN A 256 -0.67 -6.52 -5.44
C ASN A 256 -0.99 -5.43 -6.49
N MET A 257 -0.94 -4.14 -6.11
CA MET A 257 -0.91 -3.04 -7.08
C MET A 257 0.31 -3.18 -7.99
N ASP A 258 1.48 -3.44 -7.42
CA ASP A 258 2.69 -3.67 -8.20
C ASP A 258 2.56 -4.90 -9.13
N ARG A 259 1.95 -5.98 -8.63
CA ARG A 259 1.60 -7.16 -9.43
C ARG A 259 0.68 -6.82 -10.59
N LEU A 260 -0.32 -5.98 -10.38
CA LEU A 260 -1.24 -5.52 -11.45
C LEU A 260 -0.46 -4.80 -12.55
N TRP A 261 0.39 -3.84 -12.18
CA TRP A 261 1.20 -3.12 -13.15
C TRP A 261 2.14 -4.06 -13.89
N TRP A 262 2.82 -4.97 -13.20
CA TRP A 262 3.69 -5.94 -13.84
C TRP A 262 2.92 -6.90 -14.76
N SER A 263 1.70 -7.30 -14.39
CA SER A 263 0.81 -8.11 -15.24
C SER A 263 0.46 -7.34 -16.52
N TRP A 264 0.10 -6.06 -16.39
CA TRP A 264 -0.18 -5.18 -17.52
C TRP A 264 1.06 -5.02 -18.42
N GLN A 265 2.24 -4.77 -17.85
CA GLN A 265 3.50 -4.70 -18.61
C GLN A 265 3.77 -6.02 -19.36
N SER A 266 3.46 -7.16 -18.73
CA SER A 266 3.70 -8.50 -19.27
C SER A 266 2.88 -8.84 -20.51
N LYS A 267 1.74 -8.17 -20.75
CA LYS A 267 0.98 -8.32 -22.02
C LYS A 267 1.79 -7.89 -23.25
N ASN A 268 2.73 -6.94 -23.12
CA ASN A 268 3.68 -6.56 -24.16
C ASN A 268 4.92 -5.90 -23.57
N LEU A 269 5.84 -6.71 -23.03
CA LEU A 269 7.04 -6.21 -22.34
C LEU A 269 7.91 -5.30 -23.23
N SER A 270 8.02 -5.61 -24.53
CA SER A 270 8.90 -4.88 -25.43
C SER A 270 8.54 -3.39 -25.53
N THR A 271 7.25 -3.07 -25.48
CA THR A 271 6.73 -1.70 -25.46
C THR A 271 6.58 -1.19 -24.04
N ARG A 272 5.92 -1.95 -23.16
CA ARG A 272 5.45 -1.49 -21.84
C ARG A 272 6.54 -1.35 -20.77
N LEU A 273 7.74 -1.86 -21.02
CA LEU A 273 8.92 -1.54 -20.19
C LEU A 273 9.46 -0.12 -20.41
N ARG A 274 9.05 0.54 -21.50
CA ARG A 274 9.45 1.91 -21.83
C ARG A 274 8.27 2.89 -21.81
N GLU A 275 7.10 2.38 -21.47
CA GLU A 275 5.87 3.15 -21.49
C GLU A 275 5.61 3.76 -20.13
N ILE A 276 5.76 5.08 -20.07
CA ILE A 276 5.47 5.90 -18.89
C ILE A 276 4.87 7.23 -19.34
N SER A 277 3.91 7.73 -18.60
CA SER A 277 3.20 9.00 -18.83
C SER A 277 2.42 9.39 -17.58
N GLY A 278 1.66 10.48 -17.64
CA GLY A 278 0.94 11.03 -16.49
C GLY A 278 1.72 12.18 -15.87
N PRO A 279 1.03 13.11 -15.19
CA PRO A 279 1.63 14.39 -14.84
C PRO A 279 2.60 14.28 -13.67
N ILE A 280 3.54 15.22 -13.59
CA ILE A 280 4.35 15.45 -12.38
C ILE A 280 3.60 16.26 -11.31
N VAL A 281 2.50 16.93 -11.68
CA VAL A 281 1.63 17.67 -10.77
C VAL A 281 0.36 16.87 -10.55
N ALA A 282 -0.02 16.64 -9.29
CA ALA A 282 -1.21 15.87 -8.95
C ALA A 282 -2.46 16.37 -9.69
N ASN A 283 -3.21 15.44 -10.28
CA ASN A 283 -4.44 15.66 -11.05
C ASN A 283 -4.31 16.49 -12.33
N ASP A 284 -3.11 16.88 -12.75
CA ASP A 284 -2.87 17.66 -13.98
C ASP A 284 -2.84 16.77 -15.24
N TRP A 285 -3.84 15.91 -15.45
CA TRP A 285 -3.81 14.89 -16.52
C TRP A 285 -3.80 15.46 -17.95
N LEU A 286 -4.09 16.75 -18.11
CA LEU A 286 -3.94 17.49 -19.37
C LEU A 286 -2.59 18.18 -19.51
N ASN A 287 -1.72 18.12 -18.49
CA ASN A 287 -0.43 18.80 -18.39
C ASN A 287 -0.51 20.31 -18.64
N GLU A 288 -1.50 20.99 -18.06
CA GLU A 288 -1.64 22.44 -18.16
C GLU A 288 -0.67 23.18 -17.23
N LYS A 289 -0.23 22.53 -16.15
CA LYS A 289 0.65 23.11 -15.11
C LYS A 289 2.06 22.54 -15.16
N GLY A 290 2.21 21.31 -15.61
CA GLY A 290 3.48 20.59 -15.62
C GLY A 290 3.78 19.88 -16.93
N ARG A 291 4.38 18.70 -16.80
CA ARG A 291 4.70 17.81 -17.91
C ARG A 291 4.42 16.37 -17.49
N ASN A 292 4.41 15.48 -18.47
CA ASN A 292 4.46 14.06 -18.18
C ASN A 292 5.78 13.69 -17.49
N VAL A 293 5.71 12.66 -16.64
CA VAL A 293 6.89 11.92 -16.20
C VAL A 293 7.61 11.29 -17.39
N THR A 294 8.89 11.06 -17.22
CA THR A 294 9.80 10.46 -18.19
C THR A 294 10.59 9.35 -17.52
N LEU A 295 11.20 8.48 -18.33
CA LEU A 295 12.06 7.41 -17.82
C LEU A 295 13.32 7.92 -17.07
N ASP A 296 13.66 9.21 -17.21
CA ASP A 296 14.77 9.86 -16.53
C ASP A 296 14.40 10.51 -15.21
N ASP A 297 13.11 10.66 -14.92
CA ASP A 297 12.67 11.17 -13.63
C ASP A 297 13.09 10.21 -12.51
N ILE A 298 13.43 10.79 -11.38
CA ILE A 298 13.99 10.08 -10.24
C ILE A 298 12.87 9.67 -9.29
N VAL A 299 12.85 8.38 -8.95
CA VAL A 299 12.06 7.84 -7.87
C VAL A 299 12.90 7.82 -6.61
N PHE A 300 12.36 8.40 -5.54
CA PHE A 300 12.98 8.44 -4.23
C PHE A 300 12.08 7.75 -3.20
N VAL A 301 12.68 6.85 -2.43
CA VAL A 301 12.06 6.29 -1.21
C VAL A 301 13.11 6.38 -0.13
N GLY A 302 12.87 7.18 0.90
CA GLY A 302 13.94 7.39 1.85
C GLY A 302 13.57 8.17 3.09
N THR A 303 13.50 7.40 4.18
CA THR A 303 14.17 7.73 5.43
C THR A 303 14.87 6.52 6.10
N THR A 304 14.45 5.26 5.81
CA THR A 304 15.08 4.02 6.32
C THR A 304 16.14 3.41 5.39
N VAL A 305 15.74 3.02 4.17
CA VAL A 305 16.61 2.30 3.21
C VAL A 305 17.32 3.27 2.24
N ASN A 306 16.86 4.53 2.19
CA ASN A 306 17.40 5.63 1.38
C ASN A 306 17.81 5.19 -0.03
N VAL A 307 16.83 4.95 -0.88
CA VAL A 307 17.03 4.48 -2.26
C VAL A 307 16.54 5.52 -3.26
N THR A 308 17.36 5.74 -4.28
CA THR A 308 17.11 6.66 -5.38
C THR A 308 17.40 5.95 -6.69
N MET A 309 16.42 5.88 -7.58
CA MET A 309 16.56 5.21 -8.87
C MET A 309 15.79 5.97 -9.95
N PRO A 310 16.33 6.08 -11.18
CA PRO A 310 15.53 6.63 -12.28
C PRO A 310 14.40 5.65 -12.63
N ILE A 311 13.27 6.17 -13.13
CA ILE A 311 12.10 5.34 -13.48
C ILE A 311 12.50 4.19 -14.39
N ARG A 312 13.38 4.42 -15.39
CA ARG A 312 13.91 3.36 -16.29
C ARG A 312 14.41 2.10 -15.57
N ASP A 313 14.98 2.23 -14.38
CA ASP A 313 15.51 1.10 -13.63
C ASP A 313 14.43 0.44 -12.75
N VAL A 314 13.38 1.18 -12.39
CA VAL A 314 12.20 0.67 -11.67
C VAL A 314 11.24 -0.11 -12.60
N MET A 315 11.29 0.15 -13.91
CA MET A 315 10.37 -0.45 -14.89
C MET A 315 10.48 -1.99 -15.00
N ASP A 316 11.67 -2.58 -14.85
CA ASP A 316 11.89 -4.03 -14.95
C ASP A 316 12.25 -4.65 -13.59
N ILE A 317 11.26 -5.29 -12.97
CA ILE A 317 11.39 -5.91 -11.64
C ILE A 317 12.43 -7.03 -11.61
N ARG A 318 12.74 -7.66 -12.75
CA ARG A 318 13.66 -8.80 -12.81
C ARG A 318 15.11 -8.35 -12.86
N LYS A 319 15.37 -7.19 -13.44
CA LYS A 319 16.72 -6.68 -13.68
C LYS A 319 17.24 -5.91 -12.47
N SER A 320 16.60 -4.81 -12.12
CA SER A 320 17.14 -3.88 -11.12
C SER A 320 16.67 -4.22 -9.71
N LEU A 321 15.48 -4.82 -9.57
CA LEU A 321 14.86 -5.09 -8.27
C LEU A 321 14.96 -6.57 -7.82
N GLY A 322 15.25 -7.47 -8.77
CA GLY A 322 15.57 -8.87 -8.52
C GLY A 322 14.41 -9.72 -8.00
N TYR A 323 13.19 -9.50 -8.50
CA TYR A 323 12.02 -10.31 -8.13
C TYR A 323 11.05 -10.60 -9.28
N VAL A 324 10.17 -11.57 -9.06
CA VAL A 324 9.07 -12.01 -9.93
C VAL A 324 7.83 -12.33 -9.10
N TYR A 325 6.66 -12.36 -9.73
CA TYR A 325 5.43 -12.88 -9.12
C TYR A 325 5.19 -14.33 -9.50
N ASP A 326 4.69 -15.14 -8.56
CA ASP A 326 4.31 -16.54 -8.80
C ASP A 326 3.17 -16.68 -9.81
N LYS A 327 2.26 -15.70 -9.83
CA LYS A 327 1.13 -15.60 -10.75
C LYS A 327 0.90 -14.16 -11.20
N LEU A 328 0.48 -13.98 -12.45
CA LEU A 328 0.02 -12.70 -12.98
C LEU A 328 -1.51 -12.73 -13.18
N TYR A 329 -2.10 -11.56 -13.44
CA TYR A 329 -3.46 -11.46 -13.95
C TYR A 329 -3.50 -11.74 -15.46
#